data_AF-A0A2M7N5N8-F1
#
_entry.id   AF-A0A2M7N5N8-F1
#
_cell.length_a   1.000
_cell.length_b   1.000
_cell.length_c   1.000
_cell.angle_alpha   90.00
_cell.angle_beta   90.00
_cell.angle_gamma   90.00
#
_symmetry.space_group_name_H-M   'P 1'
#
loop_
_entity.id
_entity.type
_entity.pdbx_description
1 polymer ?
#
loop_
_entity_poly.entity_id
_entity_poly.type
_entity_poly.pdbx_seq_one_letter_code
_entity_poly.pdbx_strand_id
1 'polypeptide(L)'
;MHIEHPQKLEAALYVVATPIGNLRDITLRALDVLAGADIVAAEDTRNTSHLLKHHSIHAKQLIAVHQHNERGAAEKLVASI
;
A
#
# COMPACT_ATOMS: atom_id res chain seq x y z
N MET A 1 -8.53 4.22 -28.30
CA MET A 1 -7.53 3.75 -27.31
C MET A 1 -7.82 4.49 -26.02
N HIS A 2 -8.49 3.83 -25.06
CA HIS A 2 -8.72 4.45 -23.75
C HIS A 2 -7.38 4.47 -23.02
N ILE A 3 -6.74 5.63 -22.99
CA ILE A 3 -5.61 5.88 -22.11
C ILE A 3 -6.25 6.25 -20.78
N GLU A 4 -6.43 5.26 -19.91
CA GLU A 4 -6.76 5.56 -18.52
C GLU A 4 -5.61 6.36 -17.95
N HIS A 5 -5.89 7.62 -17.63
CA HIS A 5 -4.97 8.42 -16.85
C HIS A 5 -4.91 7.78 -15.46
N PRO A 6 -3.74 7.66 -14.83
CA PRO A 6 -3.68 7.17 -13.46
C PRO A 6 -4.62 8.03 -12.62
N GLN A 7 -5.70 7.42 -12.13
CA GLN A 7 -6.69 8.10 -11.32
C GLN A 7 -5.96 8.64 -10.10
N LYS A 8 -5.93 9.96 -9.97
CA LYS A 8 -5.33 10.61 -8.80
C LYS A 8 -6.11 10.14 -7.58
N LEU A 9 -5.43 9.43 -6.67
CA LEU A 9 -6.05 8.97 -5.44
C LEU A 9 -6.54 10.19 -4.65
N GLU A 10 -7.78 10.14 -4.18
CA GLU A 10 -8.27 11.09 -3.19
C GLU A 10 -7.53 10.87 -1.86
N ALA A 11 -7.37 11.94 -1.08
CA ALA A 11 -6.78 11.86 0.25
C ALA A 11 -7.68 11.04 1.17
N ALA A 12 -7.30 9.79 1.40
CA ALA A 12 -8.07 8.83 2.17
C ALA A 12 -7.18 7.69 2.68
N LEU A 13 -7.69 6.94 3.66
CA LEU A 13 -7.15 5.65 4.04
C LEU A 13 -7.75 4.56 3.15
N TYR A 14 -6.93 3.95 2.30
CA TYR A 14 -7.33 2.79 1.51
C TYR A 14 -6.92 1.50 2.21
N VAL A 15 -7.90 0.70 2.59
CA VAL A 15 -7.65 -0.65 3.11
C VAL A 15 -7.58 -1.62 1.94
N VAL A 16 -6.39 -2.20 1.73
CA VAL A 16 -6.12 -3.11 0.61
C VAL A 16 -5.81 -4.51 1.16
N ALA A 17 -6.61 -5.50 0.78
CA ALA A 17 -6.32 -6.89 1.08
C ALA A 17 -5.16 -7.41 0.21
N THR A 18 -4.27 -8.21 0.80
CA THR A 18 -3.19 -8.90 0.08
C THR A 18 -3.57 -10.37 -0.16
N PRO A 19 -3.15 -10.98 -1.28
CA PRO A 19 -3.37 -12.40 -1.51
C PRO A 19 -2.67 -13.27 -0.45
N ILE A 20 -3.33 -14.35 -0.01
CA ILE A 20 -2.82 -15.30 1.00
C ILE A 20 -1.87 -16.36 0.38
N GLY A 21 -1.58 -16.26 -0.93
CA GLY A 21 -0.69 -17.19 -1.63
C GLY A 21 -0.21 -16.64 -2.97
N ASN A 22 -1.02 -16.77 -4.01
CA ASN A 22 -0.62 -16.36 -5.36
C ASN A 22 -0.67 -14.83 -5.51
N LEU A 23 0.49 -14.21 -5.75
CA LEU A 23 0.63 -12.76 -5.89
C LEU A 23 -0.16 -12.18 -7.08
N ARG A 24 -0.58 -13.02 -8.04
CA ARG A 24 -1.40 -12.62 -9.19
C ARG A 24 -2.89 -12.56 -8.89
N ASP A 25 -3.33 -13.00 -7.71
CA ASP A 25 -4.74 -12.91 -7.30
C ASP A 25 -5.09 -11.51 -6.76
N ILE A 26 -4.15 -10.56 -6.83
CA ILE A 26 -4.39 -9.15 -6.50
C ILE A 26 -5.21 -8.46 -7.60
N THR A 27 -6.11 -7.56 -7.21
CA THR A 27 -6.93 -6.80 -8.16
C THR A 27 -6.15 -5.67 -8.81
N LEU A 28 -6.54 -5.26 -10.03
CA LEU A 28 -5.96 -4.08 -10.70
C LEU A 28 -6.08 -2.82 -9.83
N ARG A 29 -7.26 -2.58 -9.24
CA ARG A 29 -7.47 -1.45 -8.32
C ARG A 29 -6.53 -1.46 -7.11
N ALA A 30 -6.20 -2.63 -6.56
CA ALA A 30 -5.24 -2.72 -5.46
C ALA A 30 -3.83 -2.33 -5.91
N LEU A 31 -3.42 -2.73 -7.11
CA LEU A 31 -2.15 -2.30 -7.70
C LEU A 31 -2.12 -0.79 -7.93
N ASP A 32 -3.19 -0.21 -8.47
CA ASP A 32 -3.30 1.23 -8.69
C ASP A 32 -3.19 2.02 -7.38
N VAL A 33 -3.89 1.56 -6.34
CA VAL A 33 -3.83 2.17 -5.00
C VAL A 33 -2.41 2.08 -4.43
N LEU A 34 -1.78 0.91 -4.47
CA LEU A 34 -0.43 0.72 -3.92
C LEU A 34 0.64 1.50 -4.70
N ALA A 35 0.45 1.67 -6.02
CA ALA A 35 1.35 2.46 -6.86
C ALA A 35 1.17 3.97 -6.69
N GLY A 36 -0.06 4.42 -6.40
CA GLY A 36 -0.38 5.84 -6.22
C GLY A 36 -0.20 6.36 -4.78
N ALA A 37 -0.18 5.49 -3.77
CA ALA A 37 -0.13 5.89 -2.37
C ALA A 37 1.20 6.56 -1.99
N ASP A 38 1.12 7.64 -1.21
CA ASP A 38 2.30 8.31 -0.65
C ASP A 38 2.95 7.47 0.45
N ILE A 39 2.14 6.78 1.25
CA ILE A 39 2.59 5.92 2.33
C ILE A 39 1.86 4.58 2.25
N VAL A 40 2.61 3.50 2.28
CA VAL A 40 2.09 2.15 2.48
C VAL A 40 2.36 1.75 3.92
N ALA A 41 1.30 1.53 4.70
CA ALA A 41 1.39 0.97 6.04
C ALA A 41 1.09 -0.53 5.99
N ALA A 42 1.93 -1.35 6.61
CA ALA A 42 1.76 -2.80 6.62
C ALA A 42 2.22 -3.45 7.92
N GLU A 43 1.58 -4.55 8.31
CA GLU A 43 1.98 -5.35 9.47
C GLU A 43 3.34 -6.03 9.26
N ASP A 44 3.48 -6.80 8.17
CA ASP A 44 4.76 -7.37 7.73
C ASP A 44 5.26 -6.63 6.48
N THR A 45 6.23 -5.74 6.69
CA THR A 45 6.84 -4.96 5.62
C THR A 45 7.73 -5.80 4.71
N ARG A 46 8.20 -6.98 5.13
CA ARG A 46 9.00 -7.89 4.28
C ARG A 46 8.11 -8.55 3.24
N ASN A 47 6.96 -9.08 3.68
CA ASN A 47 5.97 -9.66 2.75
C ASN A 47 5.43 -8.58 1.80
N THR A 48 5.11 -7.40 2.34
CA THR A 48 4.64 -6.28 1.53
C THR A 48 5.70 -5.80 0.53
N SER A 49 6.98 -5.71 0.93
CA SER A 49 8.09 -5.39 0.01
C SER A 49 8.22 -6.43 -1.11
N HIS A 50 8.00 -7.71 -0.82
CA HIS A 50 8.01 -8.77 -1.84
C HIS A 50 6.87 -8.60 -2.85
N LEU A 51 5.64 -8.36 -2.37
CA LEU A 51 4.48 -8.07 -3.22
C LEU A 51 4.71 -6.86 -4.12
N LEU A 52 5.16 -5.73 -3.56
CA LEU A 52 5.42 -4.51 -4.31
C LEU A 52 6.50 -4.74 -5.37
N LYS A 53 7.60 -5.42 -5.01
CA LYS A 53 8.66 -5.76 -5.95
C LYS A 53 8.19 -6.69 -7.07
N HIS A 54 7.34 -7.67 -6.77
CA HIS A 54 6.78 -8.58 -7.79
C HIS A 54 6.02 -7.81 -8.88
N HIS A 55 5.31 -6.75 -8.50
CA HIS A 55 4.52 -5.90 -9.40
C HIS A 55 5.26 -4.64 -9.86
N SER A 56 6.57 -4.53 -9.62
CA SER A 56 7.39 -3.37 -9.96
C SER A 56 6.87 -2.04 -9.39
N ILE A 57 6.24 -2.10 -8.21
CA ILE A 57 5.76 -0.93 -7.48
C ILE A 57 6.85 -0.46 -6.51
N HIS A 58 7.14 0.83 -6.56
CA HIS A 58 8.06 1.50 -5.63
C HIS A 58 7.26 2.40 -4.69
N ALA A 59 6.97 1.90 -3.48
CA ALA A 59 6.37 2.73 -2.44
C ALA A 59 7.33 3.87 -2.08
N LYS A 60 6.82 5.11 -2.04
CA LYS A 60 7.62 6.27 -1.60
C LYS A 60 8.05 6.10 -0.13
N GLN A 61 7.15 5.56 0.68
CA GLN A 61 7.41 5.22 2.07
C GLN A 61 6.66 3.94 2.46
N LEU A 62 7.36 3.01 3.14
CA LEU A 62 6.79 1.78 3.69
C LEU A 62 6.99 1.78 5.20
N ILE A 63 5.89 1.74 5.96
CA ILE A 63 5.90 1.83 7.42
C ILE A 63 5.35 0.55 8.04
N ALA A 64 6.04 0.03 9.05
CA ALA A 64 5.57 -1.10 9.83
C ALA A 64 4.55 -0.66 10.89
N VAL A 65 3.34 -1.22 10.82
CA VAL A 65 2.26 -1.00 11.79
C VAL A 65 1.79 -2.36 12.29
N HIS A 66 2.18 -2.71 13.52
CA HIS A 66 1.84 -3.99 14.14
C HIS A 66 1.32 -3.75 15.57
N GLN A 67 0.68 -4.75 16.17
CA GLN A 67 -0.01 -4.61 17.46
C GLN A 67 0.82 -3.91 18.56
N HIS A 68 2.13 -4.19 18.65
CA HIS A 68 2.99 -3.58 19.67
C HIS A 68 3.30 -2.08 19.48
N ASN A 69 3.11 -1.52 18.28
CA ASN A 69 3.41 -0.12 17.98
C ASN A 69 2.23 0.64 17.36
N GLU A 70 1.05 0.01 17.27
CA GLU A 70 -0.10 0.49 16.50
C GLU A 70 -0.44 1.94 16.78
N ARG A 71 -0.64 2.30 18.07
CA ARG A 71 -1.03 3.65 18.46
C ARG A 71 -0.01 4.71 18.05
N GLY A 72 1.26 4.49 18.38
CA GLY A 72 2.33 5.43 18.03
C GLY A 72 2.60 5.50 16.53
N ALA A 73 2.41 4.41 15.79
CA ALA A 73 2.56 4.40 14.34
C ALA A 73 1.38 5.11 13.65
N ALA A 74 0.14 4.91 14.13
CA ALA A 74 -1.03 5.62 13.65
C ALA A 74 -0.93 7.14 13.87
N GLU A 75 -0.48 7.57 15.06
CA GLU A 75 -0.25 8.99 15.35
C GLU A 75 0.78 9.61 14.38
N LYS A 76 1.87 8.89 14.08
CA LYS A 76 2.88 9.35 13.09
C LYS A 76 2.31 9.41 11.68
N LEU A 77 1.50 8.43 11.28
CA LEU A 77 0.87 8.40 9.96
C LEU A 77 -0.04 9.59 9.75
N VAL A 78 -0.93 9.88 10.72
CA VAL A 78 -1.84 11.03 10.66
C VAL A 78 -1.08 12.36 10.67
N ALA A 79 0.07 12.43 11.33
CA ALA A 79 0.92 13.63 11.32
C ALA A 79 1.74 13.81 10.03
N SER A 80 1.80 12.79 9.17
CA SER A 80 2.61 12.79 7.93
C SER A 80 1.80 13.09 6.67
N ILE A 81 0.49 13.29 6.80
CA ILE A 81 -0.47 13.69 5.74
C ILE A 81 -0.85 15.15 5.89
#